data_AF-A0A183SFS5-F1
#
_entry.id   AF-A0A183SFS5-F1
#
_cell.length_a   1.000
_cell.length_b   1.000
_cell.length_c   1.000
_cell.angle_alpha   90.00
_cell.angle_beta   90.00
_cell.angle_gamma   90.00
#
_symmetry.space_group_name_H-M   'P 1'
#
loop_
_entity.id
_entity.type
_entity.pdbx_description
1 polymer ?
#
loop_
_entity_poly.entity_id
_entity_poly.type
_entity_poly.pdbx_seq_one_letter_code
_entity_poly.pdbx_strand_id
1 'polypeptide(L)'
;MCVLIRKISRLSALLLSFDDAPSDEQVELIELQASDVLLSKFNFCTTLIEFYRQLPHAQIPMFLARAKHLIAMFGSTYSCEQLFSQMKFCKNKLHSQLTDNRLNDILLLNSSSLEPDIVSVSKSMQYHVSH
;
A
#
# COMPACT_ATOMS: atom_id res chain seq x y z
N MET A 1 0.87 15.77 -5.30
CA MET A 1 1.15 14.45 -4.67
C MET A 1 0.97 13.25 -5.60
N CYS A 2 0.02 13.26 -6.54
CA CYS A 2 -0.33 12.04 -7.31
C CYS A 2 0.64 11.62 -8.42
N VAL A 3 1.63 12.41 -8.83
CA VAL A 3 2.70 11.97 -9.77
C VAL A 3 4.05 11.76 -9.06
N LEU A 4 4.18 12.30 -7.85
CA LEU A 4 5.42 12.35 -7.07
C LEU A 4 5.70 11.03 -6.32
N ILE A 5 4.67 10.30 -5.89
CA ILE A 5 4.76 8.88 -5.47
C ILE A 5 5.03 7.96 -6.68
N ARG A 6 4.53 8.33 -7.87
CA ARG A 6 4.57 7.49 -9.09
C ARG A 6 5.97 7.41 -9.75
N LYS A 7 6.96 8.16 -9.26
CA LYS A 7 8.34 8.18 -9.79
C LYS A 7 9.42 7.99 -8.72
N ILE A 8 9.17 8.36 -7.45
CA ILE A 8 10.17 8.30 -6.37
C ILE A 8 10.42 6.87 -5.87
N SER A 9 9.56 5.90 -6.20
CA SER A 9 9.83 4.45 -6.15
C SER A 9 9.88 3.78 -7.53
N ARG A 10 10.07 4.52 -8.64
CA ARG A 10 10.64 3.85 -9.82
C ARG A 10 12.04 3.41 -9.39
N LEU A 11 12.28 2.11 -9.28
CA LEU A 11 13.64 1.56 -9.22
C LEU A 11 14.54 1.92 -8.02
N SER A 12 14.13 2.70 -7.02
CA SER A 12 15.01 2.97 -5.86
C SER A 12 15.39 1.70 -5.10
N ALA A 13 14.80 0.54 -5.43
CA ALA A 13 15.29 -0.77 -5.08
C ALA A 13 15.14 -1.84 -6.19
N LEU A 14 15.57 -1.51 -7.42
CA LEU A 14 16.51 -2.44 -8.07
C LEU A 14 17.74 -2.67 -7.14
N LEU A 15 18.00 -1.64 -6.32
CA LEU A 15 18.89 -1.44 -5.18
C LEU A 15 18.28 -1.82 -3.80
N LEU A 16 18.02 -3.09 -3.52
CA LEU A 16 18.52 -3.57 -2.22
C LEU A 16 19.74 -4.36 -2.65
N SER A 17 20.89 -3.66 -2.65
CA SER A 17 22.24 -4.12 -3.00
C SER A 17 22.30 -5.55 -3.55
N PHE A 18 22.69 -5.71 -4.82
CA PHE A 18 23.11 -7.03 -5.33
C PHE A 18 24.05 -7.72 -4.33
N ASP A 19 24.90 -6.93 -3.67
CA ASP A 19 25.85 -7.34 -2.63
C ASP A 19 25.26 -8.22 -1.51
N ASP A 20 23.98 -8.04 -1.15
CA ASP A 20 23.36 -8.81 -0.06
C ASP A 20 22.45 -9.96 -0.54
N ALA A 21 22.27 -10.11 -1.86
CA ALA A 21 21.41 -11.15 -2.41
C ALA A 21 22.21 -12.45 -2.64
N PRO A 22 21.62 -13.64 -2.40
CA PRO A 22 22.21 -14.92 -2.79
C PRO A 22 22.54 -14.95 -4.29
N SER A 23 23.60 -15.66 -4.67
CA SER A 23 24.12 -15.69 -6.05
C SER A 23 23.05 -16.01 -7.10
N ASP A 24 22.12 -16.92 -6.78
CA ASP A 24 21.04 -17.33 -7.69
C ASP A 24 20.04 -16.19 -7.95
N GLU A 25 19.78 -15.32 -6.97
CA GLU A 25 18.89 -14.17 -7.14
C GLU A 25 19.57 -13.05 -7.95
N GLN A 26 20.89 -12.90 -7.82
CA GLN A 26 21.66 -11.90 -8.56
C GLN A 26 21.62 -12.18 -10.07
N VAL A 27 21.67 -13.45 -10.47
CA VAL A 27 21.61 -13.85 -11.89
C VAL A 27 20.26 -13.47 -12.51
N GLU A 28 19.14 -13.81 -11.85
CA GLU A 28 17.79 -13.45 -12.33
C GLU A 28 17.62 -11.92 -12.43
N LEU A 29 18.19 -11.16 -11.49
CA LEU A 29 18.16 -9.70 -11.51
C LEU A 29 18.95 -9.11 -12.69
N ILE A 30 20.11 -9.69 -13.01
CA ILE A 30 20.91 -9.26 -14.17
C ILE A 30 20.16 -9.55 -15.47
N GLU A 31 19.58 -10.74 -15.61
CA GLU A 31 18.79 -11.11 -16.79
C GLU A 31 17.57 -10.21 -16.98
N LEU A 32 16.89 -9.87 -15.88
CA LEU A 32 15.74 -8.96 -15.90
C LEU A 32 16.14 -7.56 -16.37
N GLN A 33 17.30 -7.07 -15.93
CA GLN A 33 17.82 -5.74 -16.29
C GLN A 33 18.38 -5.70 -17.72
N ALA A 34 18.92 -6.81 -18.21
CA ALA A 34 19.43 -6.92 -19.58
C ALA A 34 18.31 -7.03 -20.63
N SER A 35 17.04 -7.23 -20.22
CA SER A 35 15.92 -7.40 -21.14
C SER A 35 15.23 -6.08 -21.52
N ASP A 36 15.55 -5.56 -22.69
CA ASP A 36 14.88 -4.37 -23.27
C ASP A 36 13.36 -4.56 -23.43
N VAL A 37 12.91 -5.81 -23.65
CA VAL A 37 11.49 -6.16 -23.75
C VAL A 37 10.79 -5.98 -22.41
N LEU A 38 11.41 -6.37 -21.30
CA LEU A 38 10.83 -6.22 -19.97
C LEU A 38 10.90 -4.77 -19.50
N LEU A 39 11.99 -4.07 -19.81
CA LEU A 39 12.11 -2.63 -19.55
C LEU A 39 11.09 -1.79 -20.34
N SER A 40 10.84 -2.13 -21.60
CA SER A 40 9.79 -1.46 -22.38
C SER A 40 8.41 -1.72 -21.77
N LYS A 41 8.06 -2.98 -21.45
CA LYS A 41 6.82 -3.32 -20.73
C LYS A 41 6.66 -2.52 -19.43
N PHE A 42 7.73 -2.39 -18.63
CA PHE A 42 7.71 -1.60 -17.40
C PHE A 42 7.34 -0.13 -17.65
N ASN A 43 7.83 0.46 -18.75
CA ASN A 43 7.51 1.85 -19.10
C ASN A 43 6.07 2.03 -19.60
N PHE A 44 5.45 0.98 -20.15
CA PHE A 44 4.07 1.01 -20.62
C PHE A 44 3.04 0.70 -19.52
N CYS A 45 3.41 -0.04 -18.48
CA CYS A 45 2.52 -0.33 -17.35
C CYS A 45 2.23 0.92 -16.51
N THR A 46 0.99 1.07 -16.05
CA THR A 46 0.60 2.21 -15.19
C THR A 46 0.82 1.92 -13.71
N THR A 47 0.85 0.64 -13.33
CA THR A 47 1.07 0.18 -11.96
C THR A 47 2.14 -0.91 -11.89
N LEU A 48 2.80 -1.05 -10.74
CA LEU A 48 3.75 -2.14 -10.49
C LEU A 48 3.07 -3.51 -10.52
N ILE A 49 1.83 -3.60 -10.06
CA ILE A 49 1.05 -4.86 -10.04
C ILE A 49 0.83 -5.38 -11.46
N GLU A 50 0.46 -4.49 -12.39
CA GLU A 50 0.32 -4.84 -13.81
C GLU A 50 1.63 -5.37 -14.38
N PHE A 51 2.75 -4.72 -14.07
CA PHE A 51 4.07 -5.16 -14.52
C PHE A 51 4.42 -6.57 -14.01
N TYR A 52 4.30 -6.82 -12.69
CA TYR A 52 4.62 -8.14 -12.11
C TYR A 52 3.74 -9.27 -12.66
N ARG A 53 2.51 -8.98 -13.08
CA ARG A 53 1.63 -9.96 -13.74
C ARG A 53 2.14 -10.39 -15.13
N GLN A 54 2.91 -9.53 -15.80
CA GLN A 54 3.41 -9.77 -17.17
C GLN A 54 4.76 -10.51 -17.23
N LEU A 55 5.37 -10.80 -16.08
CA LEU A 55 6.67 -11.45 -15.99
C LEU A 55 6.58 -12.97 -16.21
N PRO A 56 7.63 -13.62 -16.74
CA PRO A 56 7.67 -15.08 -16.90
C PRO A 56 7.96 -15.76 -15.55
N HIS A 57 6.91 -16.05 -14.77
CA HIS A 57 7.05 -16.47 -13.36
C HIS A 57 7.89 -17.73 -13.13
N ALA A 58 7.91 -18.66 -14.09
CA ALA A 58 8.71 -19.88 -14.01
C ALA A 58 10.22 -19.65 -14.23
N GLN A 59 10.61 -18.54 -14.86
CA GLN A 59 12.00 -18.24 -15.22
C GLN A 59 12.69 -17.34 -14.19
N ILE A 60 11.93 -16.59 -13.40
CA ILE A 60 12.46 -15.67 -12.38
C ILE A 60 11.80 -15.84 -10.98
N PRO A 61 11.73 -17.08 -10.45
CA PRO A 61 11.03 -17.37 -9.20
C PRO A 61 11.63 -16.63 -7.99
N MET A 62 12.95 -16.45 -7.94
CA MET A 62 13.61 -15.83 -6.78
C MET A 62 13.36 -14.33 -6.72
N PHE A 63 13.49 -13.66 -7.85
CA PHE A 63 13.16 -12.25 -7.98
C PHE A 63 11.72 -11.98 -7.53
N LEU A 64 10.77 -12.83 -7.95
CA LEU A 64 9.36 -12.67 -7.59
C LEU A 64 9.11 -12.87 -6.09
N ALA A 65 9.81 -13.81 -5.44
CA ALA A 65 9.72 -14.01 -4.00
C ALA A 65 10.19 -12.75 -3.25
N ARG A 66 11.34 -12.19 -3.64
CA ARG A 66 11.89 -10.97 -3.06
C ARG A 66 11.00 -9.75 -3.30
N ALA A 67 10.48 -9.59 -4.51
CA ALA A 67 9.55 -8.51 -4.84
C ALA A 67 8.30 -8.57 -3.97
N LYS A 68 7.72 -9.75 -3.74
CA LYS A 68 6.57 -9.94 -2.84
C LYS A 68 6.90 -9.51 -1.42
N HIS A 69 8.06 -9.89 -0.88
CA HIS A 69 8.50 -9.48 0.46
C HIS A 69 8.64 -7.96 0.56
N LEU A 70 9.30 -7.32 -0.41
CA LEU A 70 9.46 -5.86 -0.41
C LEU A 70 8.11 -5.14 -0.50
N ILE A 71 7.23 -5.58 -1.39
CA ILE A 71 5.88 -5.00 -1.53
C ILE A 71 5.09 -5.15 -0.23
N ALA A 72 5.15 -6.30 0.44
CA ALA A 72 4.48 -6.52 1.72
C ALA A 72 5.05 -5.59 2.82
N MET A 73 6.37 -5.48 2.90
CA MET A 73 7.06 -4.58 3.84
C MET A 73 6.64 -3.12 3.61
N PHE A 74 6.83 -2.59 2.40
CA PHE A 74 6.45 -1.22 2.08
C PHE A 74 4.95 -0.97 2.21
N GLY A 75 4.12 -1.93 1.81
CA GLY A 75 2.66 -1.85 1.97
C GLY A 75 2.26 -1.72 3.43
N SER A 76 2.81 -2.57 4.31
CA SER A 76 2.53 -2.52 5.74
C SER A 76 3.02 -1.23 6.40
N THR A 77 4.24 -0.77 6.07
CA THR A 77 4.80 0.48 6.58
C THR A 77 3.93 1.67 6.16
N TYR A 78 3.59 1.75 4.87
CA TYR A 78 2.73 2.81 4.36
C TYR A 78 1.36 2.84 5.04
N SER A 79 0.71 1.68 5.18
CA SER A 79 -0.57 1.57 5.87
C SER A 79 -0.48 2.00 7.33
N CYS A 80 0.59 1.60 8.04
CA CYS A 80 0.84 2.04 9.42
C CYS A 80 1.04 3.56 9.50
N GLU A 81 1.89 4.14 8.66
CA GLU A 81 2.15 5.59 8.63
C GLU A 81 0.88 6.40 8.32
N GLN A 82 0.07 5.92 7.36
CA GLN A 82 -1.21 6.50 7.03
C GLN A 82 -2.15 6.45 8.25
N LEU A 83 -2.26 5.30 8.92
CA LEU A 83 -3.07 5.12 10.13
C LEU A 83 -2.60 6.05 11.26
N PHE A 84 -1.28 6.15 11.51
CA PHE A 84 -0.72 7.06 12.51
C PHE A 84 -1.04 8.53 12.20
N SER A 85 -0.98 8.91 10.93
CA SER A 85 -1.32 10.27 10.49
C SER A 85 -2.79 10.56 10.70
N GLN A 86 -3.67 9.62 10.37
CA GLN A 86 -5.11 9.70 10.65
C GLN A 86 -5.38 9.78 12.15
N MET A 87 -4.69 9.00 12.97
CA MET A 87 -4.80 9.04 14.43
C MET A 87 -4.43 10.42 14.97
N LYS A 88 -3.30 11.00 14.52
CA LYS A 88 -2.89 12.35 14.90
C LYS A 88 -3.94 13.39 14.49
N PHE A 89 -4.47 13.29 13.28
CA PHE A 89 -5.54 14.18 12.81
C PHE A 89 -6.81 14.08 13.68
N CYS A 90 -7.26 12.86 13.98
CA CYS A 90 -8.44 12.62 14.81
C CYS A 90 -8.26 13.15 16.23
N LYS A 91 -7.11 12.87 16.85
CA LYS A 91 -6.78 13.36 18.20
C LYS A 91 -6.72 14.89 18.25
N ASN A 92 -6.12 15.54 17.26
CA ASN A 92 -6.03 17.00 17.21
C ASN A 92 -7.39 17.65 16.91
N LYS A 93 -8.25 17.05 16.08
CA LYS A 93 -9.56 17.62 15.75
C LYS A 93 -10.58 17.44 16.89
N LEU A 94 -10.53 16.30 17.58
CA LEU A 94 -11.53 15.94 18.60
C LEU A 94 -11.08 16.29 20.03
N HIS A 95 -9.80 16.70 20.20
CA HIS A 95 -9.06 17.33 21.31
C HIS A 95 -9.35 16.96 22.79
N SER A 96 -10.49 16.38 23.17
CA SER A 96 -10.88 16.11 24.57
C SER A 96 -11.94 15.02 24.81
N GLN A 97 -12.52 14.36 23.78
CA GLN A 97 -13.68 13.45 23.97
C GLN A 97 -13.49 11.98 23.57
N LEU A 98 -12.27 11.57 23.23
CA LEU A 98 -12.02 10.21 22.74
C LEU A 98 -11.64 9.24 23.86
N THR A 99 -12.55 8.32 24.18
CA THR A 99 -12.18 7.05 24.82
C THR A 99 -11.55 6.11 23.78
N ASP A 100 -10.71 5.15 24.22
CA ASP A 100 -9.97 4.25 23.33
C ASP A 100 -10.87 3.51 22.32
N ASN A 101 -12.07 3.10 22.75
CA ASN A 101 -13.05 2.45 21.88
C ASN A 101 -13.49 3.37 20.72
N ARG A 102 -13.73 4.66 20.99
CA ARG A 102 -14.16 5.63 19.98
C ARG A 102 -13.04 5.97 18.99
N LEU A 103 -11.79 5.96 19.46
CA LEU A 103 -10.64 6.16 18.58
C LEU A 103 -10.51 4.99 17.60
N ASN A 104 -10.69 3.75 18.06
CA ASN A 104 -10.61 2.57 17.21
C ASN A 104 -11.69 2.58 16.12
N ASP A 105 -12.95 2.86 16.49
CA ASP A 105 -14.06 2.95 15.54
C ASP A 105 -13.80 4.01 14.45
N ILE A 106 -13.29 5.18 14.84
CA ILE A 106 -12.98 6.27 13.92
C ILE A 106 -11.81 5.89 13.01
N LEU A 107 -10.76 5.28 13.54
CA LEU A 107 -9.64 4.81 12.72
C LEU A 107 -10.07 3.75 11.72
N LEU A 108 -10.93 2.81 12.14
CA LEU A 108 -11.50 1.79 11.27
C LEU A 108 -12.32 2.44 10.14
N LEU A 109 -13.19 3.40 10.45
CA LEU A 109 -13.97 4.13 9.44
C LEU A 109 -13.10 4.93 8.47
N ASN A 110 -11.99 5.51 8.93
CA ASN A 110 -11.10 6.31 8.07
C ASN A 110 -10.11 5.47 7.24
N SER A 111 -9.84 4.23 7.64
CA SER A 111 -8.88 3.34 6.98
C SER A 111 -9.53 2.25 6.12
N SER A 112 -10.84 2.02 6.28
CA SER A 112 -11.60 1.05 5.50
C SER A 112 -12.47 1.72 4.43
N SER A 113 -12.87 0.94 3.43
CA SER A 113 -13.89 1.34 2.45
C SER A 113 -15.29 0.90 2.88
N LEU A 114 -15.57 0.84 4.19
CA LEU A 114 -16.88 0.49 4.70
C LEU A 114 -17.89 1.58 4.33
N GLU A 115 -18.93 1.20 3.61
CA GLU A 115 -20.07 2.09 3.37
C GLU A 115 -21.00 2.06 4.59
N PRO A 116 -21.33 3.22 5.18
CA PRO A 116 -22.29 3.26 6.27
C PRO A 116 -23.67 2.85 5.75
N ASP A 117 -24.32 1.90 6.41
CA ASP A 117 -25.71 1.55 6.13
C ASP A 117 -26.65 2.61 6.72
N ILE A 118 -26.82 3.70 5.97
CA ILE A 118 -27.66 4.85 6.35
C ILE A 118 -29.12 4.42 6.55
N VAL A 119 -29.57 3.38 5.84
CA VAL A 119 -30.97 2.93 5.89
C VAL A 119 -31.26 2.22 7.21
N SER A 120 -30.37 1.37 7.71
CA SER A 120 -30.55 0.77 9.03
C SER A 120 -30.37 1.78 10.17
N VAL A 121 -29.38 2.66 10.06
CA VAL A 121 -29.13 3.70 11.08
C VAL A 121 -30.32 4.66 11.20
N SER A 122 -30.86 5.14 10.08
CA SER A 122 -32.02 6.04 10.07
C SER A 122 -33.28 5.42 10.70
N LYS A 123 -33.50 4.11 10.53
CA LYS A 123 -34.61 3.39 11.17
C LYS A 123 -34.45 3.28 12.70
N SER A 124 -33.23 3.33 13.20
CA SER A 124 -32.92 3.21 14.63
C SER A 124 -32.83 4.55 15.37
N MET A 125 -32.82 5.69 14.65
CA MET A 125 -32.76 7.02 15.26
C MET A 125 -34.10 7.38 15.93
N GLN A 126 -34.09 7.54 17.26
CA GLN A 126 -35.19 8.17 17.98
C GLN A 126 -35.07 9.69 17.87
N TYR A 127 -36.08 10.34 17.27
CA TYR A 127 -36.17 11.78 17.20
C TYR A 127 -36.39 12.35 18.61
N HIS A 128 -35.46 13.19 19.08
CA HIS A 128 -35.77 14.07 20.20
C HIS A 128 -36.60 15.24 19.67
N VAL A 129 -37.85 15.31 20.10
CA VAL A 129 -38.71 16.46 19.82
C VAL A 129 -38.26 17.59 20.74
N SER A 130 -37.71 18.65 20.15
CA SER A 130 -37.45 19.90 20.86
C SER A 130 -38.77 20.50 21.29
N HIS A 131 -38.88 20.88 22.57
CA HIS A 131 -40.09 21.47 23.16
C HIS A 131 -40.12 23.00 22.99
#